data_AF-A0A940JFZ6-F1
#
_entry.id   AF-A0A940JFZ6-F1
#
_cell.length_a   1.000
_cell.length_b   1.000
_cell.length_c   1.000
_cell.angle_alpha   90.00
_cell.angle_beta   90.00
_cell.angle_gamma   90.00
#
_symmetry.space_group_name_H-M   'P 1'
#
loop_
_entity.id
_entity.type
_entity.pdbx_description
1 polymer ?
#
loop_
_entity_poly.entity_id
_entity_poly.type
_entity_poly.pdbx_seq_one_letter_code
_entity_poly.pdbx_strand_id
1 'polypeptide(L)'
;MPSTATRKVKSKSPKRAVRKSSAEKKAAKKDLSASYNEFKEFEGRQYSGMKIGRSHKWNYDKGEWRETKITPDLWEISYAVTKRRAGHAPKGSGVPVGTGYHWYIVAHQNVTKLNANDYTTSLSGLKYKLAHKRADKETWSATPKTQRKHLVAFLKDMIAQLEQEAIPLEFDYKQKRYAGEALPLKDSCHDGVCDELDIILNNDHLGIIRSSEKGWKMKYVKDQKLVDMIGQEIMLWYE
;
A
#
# COMPACT_ATOMS: atom_id res chain seq x y z
N MET A 1 56.74 25.76 -33.53
CA MET A 1 56.13 25.09 -34.70
C MET A 1 56.83 23.73 -34.87
N PRO A 2 56.08 22.68 -35.26
CA PRO A 2 56.08 21.32 -34.67
C PRO A 2 57.23 20.42 -35.20
N SER A 3 57.55 19.24 -34.64
CA SER A 3 56.88 18.00 -35.06
C SER A 3 57.35 16.74 -34.29
N THR A 4 56.34 15.97 -33.89
CA THR A 4 56.20 14.49 -33.82
C THR A 4 57.27 13.60 -33.18
N ALA A 5 56.90 13.03 -32.02
CA ALA A 5 57.34 11.71 -31.57
C ALA A 5 56.13 10.75 -31.54
N THR A 6 56.20 9.69 -32.33
CA THR A 6 55.18 8.66 -32.53
C THR A 6 55.23 7.64 -31.38
N ARG A 7 54.13 7.48 -30.61
CA ARG A 7 54.01 6.42 -29.59
C ARG A 7 52.80 5.52 -29.86
N LYS A 8 53.09 4.22 -30.01
CA LYS A 8 52.19 3.09 -30.26
C LYS A 8 50.94 3.10 -29.36
N VAL A 9 49.76 3.02 -29.99
CA VAL A 9 48.49 2.69 -29.33
C VAL A 9 48.36 1.18 -29.23
N LYS A 10 48.29 0.65 -28.00
CA LYS A 10 47.89 -0.73 -27.71
C LYS A 10 46.37 -0.85 -27.84
N SER A 11 45.89 -1.67 -28.77
CA SER A 11 44.48 -2.05 -28.86
C SER A 11 44.08 -2.95 -27.67
N LYS A 12 43.19 -2.48 -26.80
CA LYS A 12 42.50 -3.34 -25.80
C LYS A 12 41.17 -3.79 -26.39
N SER A 13 41.04 -5.09 -26.62
CA SER A 13 39.80 -5.76 -27.02
C SER A 13 38.68 -5.54 -25.98
N PRO A 14 37.41 -5.39 -26.40
CA PRO A 14 36.31 -5.19 -25.47
C PRO A 14 35.95 -6.48 -24.74
N LYS A 15 35.83 -6.41 -23.40
CA LYS A 15 35.32 -7.49 -22.55
C LYS A 15 33.89 -7.83 -22.96
N ARG A 16 33.70 -9.06 -23.44
CA ARG A 16 32.41 -9.66 -23.81
C ARG A 16 31.51 -9.74 -22.57
N ALA A 17 30.46 -8.91 -22.53
CA ALA A 17 29.40 -9.05 -21.54
C ALA A 17 28.73 -10.42 -21.73
N VAL A 18 28.77 -11.26 -20.69
CA VAL A 18 28.13 -12.58 -20.69
C VAL A 18 26.62 -12.38 -20.79
N ARG A 19 26.07 -12.54 -22.00
CA ARG A 19 24.63 -12.69 -22.22
C ARG A 19 24.20 -14.03 -21.66
N LYS A 20 23.59 -14.02 -20.46
CA LYS A 20 22.88 -15.19 -19.92
C LYS A 20 21.93 -15.76 -20.97
N SER A 21 21.96 -17.08 -21.13
CA SER A 21 21.19 -17.80 -22.16
C SER A 21 19.68 -17.61 -21.94
N SER A 22 18.91 -17.70 -23.02
CA SER A 22 17.44 -17.58 -22.97
C SER A 22 16.79 -18.68 -22.10
N ALA A 23 17.47 -19.81 -21.90
CA ALA A 23 17.05 -20.92 -21.05
C ALA A 23 17.15 -20.56 -19.55
N GLU A 24 18.25 -19.95 -19.10
CA GLU A 24 18.41 -19.50 -17.71
C GLU A 24 17.43 -18.37 -17.35
N LYS A 25 17.15 -17.46 -18.31
CA LYS A 25 16.12 -16.42 -18.13
C LYS A 25 14.70 -17.00 -18.08
N LYS A 26 14.44 -18.12 -18.77
CA LYS A 26 13.15 -18.84 -18.69
C LYS A 26 13.02 -19.62 -17.38
N ALA A 27 14.08 -20.27 -16.91
CA ALA A 27 14.10 -20.97 -15.63
C ALA A 27 13.90 -20.01 -14.45
N ALA A 28 14.65 -18.90 -14.40
CA ALA A 28 14.46 -17.85 -13.39
C ALA A 28 13.09 -17.16 -13.46
N LYS A 29 12.47 -17.07 -14.65
CA LYS A 29 11.08 -16.57 -14.81
C LYS A 29 10.01 -17.57 -14.33
N LYS A 30 10.24 -18.88 -14.51
CA LYS A 30 9.34 -19.94 -14.03
C LYS A 30 9.31 -19.95 -12.50
N ASP A 31 10.48 -19.82 -11.89
CA ASP A 31 10.69 -19.77 -10.44
C ASP A 31 9.98 -18.57 -9.77
N LEU A 32 10.09 -17.39 -10.39
CA LEU A 32 9.36 -16.20 -9.92
C LEU A 32 7.83 -16.36 -10.01
N SER A 33 7.27 -17.09 -10.98
CA SER A 33 5.81 -17.29 -11.02
C SER A 33 5.30 -18.26 -9.95
N ALA A 34 6.11 -19.27 -9.61
CA ALA A 34 5.77 -20.26 -8.59
C ALA A 34 5.66 -19.62 -7.20
N SER A 35 6.69 -18.85 -6.80
CA SER A 35 6.71 -18.14 -5.51
C SER A 35 5.52 -17.19 -5.27
N TYR A 36 4.95 -16.62 -6.34
CA TYR A 36 3.75 -15.77 -6.22
C TYR A 36 2.49 -16.58 -5.86
N ASN A 37 2.38 -17.79 -6.39
CA ASN A 37 1.22 -18.66 -6.23
C ASN A 37 1.30 -19.56 -4.99
N GLU A 38 2.49 -19.67 -4.37
CA GLU A 38 2.68 -20.41 -3.12
C GLU A 38 1.84 -19.85 -1.96
N PHE A 39 1.36 -20.76 -1.11
CA PHE A 39 0.82 -20.43 0.19
C PHE A 39 1.91 -19.84 1.08
N LYS A 40 1.52 -18.87 1.89
CA LYS A 40 2.38 -18.07 2.77
C LYS A 40 1.77 -18.10 4.16
N GLU A 41 2.57 -17.88 5.19
CA GLU A 41 2.10 -17.85 6.58
C GLU A 41 2.31 -16.47 7.19
N PHE A 42 1.36 -16.05 8.02
CA PHE A 42 1.42 -14.85 8.85
C PHE A 42 0.64 -15.12 10.13
N GLU A 43 1.30 -15.01 11.29
CA GLU A 43 0.70 -15.26 12.61
C GLU A 43 -0.07 -16.59 12.71
N GLY A 44 0.52 -17.67 12.18
CA GLY A 44 -0.09 -19.00 12.15
C GLY A 44 -1.25 -19.18 11.16
N ARG A 45 -1.57 -18.16 10.35
CA ARG A 45 -2.61 -18.22 9.31
C ARG A 45 -2.00 -18.36 7.92
N GLN A 46 -2.49 -19.33 7.16
CA GLN A 46 -2.12 -19.50 5.76
C GLN A 46 -2.89 -18.56 4.84
N TYR A 47 -2.19 -17.90 3.92
CA TYR A 47 -2.76 -17.03 2.89
C TYR A 47 -2.08 -17.24 1.54
N SER A 48 -2.71 -16.77 0.47
CA SER A 48 -2.13 -16.82 -0.89
C SER A 48 -2.20 -15.47 -1.60
N GLY A 49 -1.38 -15.31 -2.63
CA GLY A 49 -1.26 -14.07 -3.39
C GLY A 49 -0.09 -13.19 -2.95
N MET A 50 -0.31 -11.88 -2.92
CA MET A 50 0.76 -10.89 -2.69
C MET A 50 1.29 -11.00 -1.26
N LYS A 51 2.62 -11.06 -1.11
CA LYS A 51 3.28 -11.06 0.21
C LYS A 51 2.98 -9.77 0.98
N ILE A 52 2.74 -9.88 2.28
CA ILE A 52 2.55 -8.74 3.20
C ILE A 52 3.73 -7.76 3.10
N GLY A 53 3.46 -6.47 3.16
CA GLY A 53 4.44 -5.38 2.99
C GLY A 53 4.82 -5.06 1.54
N ARG A 54 4.36 -5.84 0.54
CA ARG A 54 4.49 -5.46 -0.88
C ARG A 54 3.35 -4.53 -1.30
N SER A 55 3.49 -3.89 -2.46
CA SER A 55 2.48 -2.99 -3.00
C SER A 55 2.22 -3.23 -4.48
N HIS A 56 1.01 -2.88 -4.90
CA HIS A 56 0.66 -2.78 -6.31
C HIS A 56 0.42 -1.32 -6.67
N LYS A 57 0.88 -0.93 -7.87
CA LYS A 57 0.51 0.33 -8.51
C LYS A 57 -0.41 0.03 -9.69
N TRP A 58 -1.58 0.66 -9.67
CA TRP A 58 -2.60 0.56 -10.72
C TRP A 58 -2.83 1.93 -11.32
N ASN A 59 -3.00 1.97 -12.64
CA ASN A 59 -3.47 3.15 -13.36
C ASN A 59 -4.93 2.87 -13.73
N TYR A 60 -5.82 3.76 -13.32
CA TYR A 60 -7.23 3.70 -13.69
C TYR A 60 -7.43 4.48 -14.97
N ASP A 61 -8.29 3.97 -15.86
CA ASP A 61 -8.74 4.74 -17.02
C ASP A 61 -9.59 5.95 -16.58
N LYS A 62 -10.13 6.71 -17.53
CA LYS A 62 -11.14 7.72 -17.23
C LYS A 62 -12.40 6.99 -16.74
N GLY A 63 -12.65 7.06 -15.43
CA GLY A 63 -13.86 6.54 -14.80
C GLY A 63 -14.94 7.60 -14.71
N GLU A 64 -16.16 7.15 -14.45
CA GLU A 64 -17.28 8.03 -14.14
C GLU A 64 -17.61 7.93 -12.65
N TRP A 65 -17.62 9.08 -11.98
CA TRP A 65 -18.08 9.22 -10.60
C TRP A 65 -19.51 9.74 -10.62
N ARG A 66 -20.40 9.04 -9.93
CA ARG A 66 -21.79 9.46 -9.75
C ARG A 66 -22.09 9.48 -8.26
N GLU A 67 -22.73 10.54 -7.82
CA GLU A 67 -23.17 10.66 -6.44
C GLU A 67 -24.56 11.28 -6.36
N THR A 68 -25.34 10.80 -5.40
CA THR A 68 -26.70 11.26 -5.14
C THR A 68 -26.82 11.57 -3.66
N LYS A 69 -27.22 12.79 -3.33
CA LYS A 69 -27.49 13.18 -1.94
C LYS A 69 -28.73 12.45 -1.44
N ILE A 70 -28.59 11.65 -0.40
CA ILE A 70 -29.69 10.89 0.22
C ILE A 70 -30.24 11.65 1.44
N THR A 71 -29.36 12.19 2.28
CA THR A 71 -29.71 13.04 3.43
C THR A 71 -28.72 14.22 3.52
N PRO A 72 -28.88 15.20 4.43
CA PRO A 72 -27.93 16.31 4.57
C PRO A 72 -26.46 15.90 4.59
N ASP A 73 -26.15 14.79 5.27
CA ASP A 73 -24.79 14.30 5.51
C ASP A 73 -24.52 12.90 4.89
N LEU A 74 -25.48 12.33 4.15
CA LEU A 74 -25.34 11.01 3.52
C LEU A 74 -25.50 11.12 2.00
N TRP A 75 -24.51 10.59 1.28
CA TRP A 75 -24.52 10.49 -0.17
C TRP A 75 -24.32 9.04 -0.59
N GLU A 76 -25.10 8.60 -1.57
CA GLU A 76 -24.81 7.37 -2.30
C GLU A 76 -23.78 7.69 -3.38
N ILE A 77 -22.75 6.85 -3.51
CA ILE A 77 -21.71 7.03 -4.53
C ILE A 77 -21.53 5.77 -5.36
N SER A 78 -21.17 5.94 -6.63
CA SER A 78 -20.72 4.86 -7.50
C SER A 78 -19.57 5.32 -8.40
N TYR A 79 -18.59 4.45 -8.58
CA TYR A 79 -17.44 4.69 -9.45
C TYR A 79 -17.08 3.41 -10.19
N ALA A 80 -17.08 3.45 -11.52
CA ALA A 80 -16.82 2.29 -12.37
C ALA A 80 -15.81 2.62 -13.47
N VAL A 81 -14.78 1.77 -13.58
CA VAL A 81 -13.73 1.92 -14.59
C VAL A 81 -12.87 0.65 -14.71
N THR A 82 -12.19 0.49 -15.85
CA THR A 82 -11.12 -0.49 -16.01
C THR A 82 -9.82 0.00 -15.36
N LYS A 83 -9.10 -0.90 -14.69
CA LYS A 83 -7.77 -0.63 -14.12
C LYS A 83 -6.70 -1.50 -14.75
N ARG A 84 -5.50 -0.92 -14.93
CA ARG A 84 -4.34 -1.58 -15.55
C ARG A 84 -3.15 -1.61 -14.61
N ARG A 85 -2.37 -2.70 -14.60
CA ARG A 85 -1.14 -2.76 -13.81
C ARG A 85 -0.14 -1.76 -14.37
N ALA A 86 0.55 -1.02 -13.51
CA ALA A 86 1.66 -0.16 -13.95
C ALA A 86 2.87 -0.97 -14.44
N GLY A 87 3.03 -2.21 -13.97
CA GLY A 87 4.08 -3.15 -14.41
C GLY A 87 3.49 -4.48 -14.88
N HIS A 88 4.15 -5.14 -15.83
CA HIS A 88 3.71 -6.44 -16.33
C HIS A 88 3.88 -7.53 -15.26
N ALA A 89 2.85 -8.34 -15.07
CA ALA A 89 2.95 -9.52 -14.23
C ALA A 89 3.77 -10.61 -14.94
N PRO A 90 4.55 -11.43 -14.21
CA PRO A 90 5.18 -12.63 -14.77
C PRO A 90 4.16 -13.53 -15.48
N LYS A 91 4.56 -14.15 -16.60
CA LYS A 91 3.68 -15.07 -17.33
C LYS A 91 3.29 -16.26 -16.42
N GLY A 92 2.00 -16.57 -16.34
CA GLY A 92 1.49 -17.65 -15.48
C GLY A 92 1.33 -17.27 -14.00
N SER A 93 1.61 -16.02 -13.62
CA SER A 93 1.38 -15.53 -12.25
C SER A 93 0.02 -14.83 -12.11
N GLY A 94 -0.51 -14.83 -10.89
CA GLY A 94 -1.76 -14.17 -10.56
C GLY A 94 -2.97 -15.11 -10.68
N VAL A 95 -4.15 -14.56 -10.41
CA VAL A 95 -5.38 -15.34 -10.43
C VAL A 95 -5.93 -15.53 -11.84
N PRO A 96 -6.67 -16.63 -12.10
CA PRO A 96 -7.27 -16.89 -13.40
C PRO A 96 -8.21 -15.77 -13.86
N VAL A 97 -8.29 -15.58 -15.18
CA VAL A 97 -9.24 -14.66 -15.82
C VAL A 97 -10.66 -15.07 -15.44
N GLY A 98 -11.53 -14.10 -15.12
CA GLY A 98 -12.88 -14.34 -14.60
C GLY A 98 -12.98 -14.38 -13.07
N THR A 99 -11.84 -14.38 -12.36
CA THR A 99 -11.85 -14.28 -10.88
C THR A 99 -12.40 -12.92 -10.43
N GLY A 100 -13.47 -12.95 -9.63
CA GLY A 100 -14.08 -11.79 -9.00
C GLY A 100 -13.60 -11.59 -7.56
N TYR A 101 -13.56 -10.34 -7.11
CA TYR A 101 -13.28 -10.01 -5.72
C TYR A 101 -14.29 -9.03 -5.18
N HIS A 102 -14.74 -9.28 -3.95
CA HIS A 102 -15.55 -8.34 -3.20
C HIS A 102 -14.70 -7.76 -2.08
N TRP A 103 -14.37 -6.47 -2.24
CA TRP A 103 -13.61 -5.70 -1.26
C TRP A 103 -14.53 -4.69 -0.60
N TYR A 104 -14.43 -4.56 0.72
CA TYR A 104 -14.97 -3.44 1.46
C TYR A 104 -13.87 -2.39 1.64
N ILE A 105 -14.16 -1.12 1.42
CA ILE A 105 -13.21 -0.02 1.57
C ILE A 105 -13.74 0.90 2.67
N VAL A 106 -12.90 1.18 3.67
CA VAL A 106 -13.12 2.26 4.63
C VAL A 106 -12.04 3.29 4.34
N ALA A 107 -12.44 4.47 3.91
CA ALA A 107 -11.52 5.50 3.48
C ALA A 107 -12.12 6.88 3.68
N HIS A 108 -11.23 7.85 3.90
CA HIS A 108 -11.58 9.26 3.89
C HIS A 108 -11.25 9.83 2.52
N GLN A 109 -12.16 10.63 1.99
CA GLN A 109 -11.93 11.40 0.78
C GLN A 109 -11.68 12.85 1.16
N ASN A 110 -10.50 13.36 0.82
CA ASN A 110 -10.18 14.78 1.01
C ASN A 110 -10.35 15.50 -0.33
N VAL A 111 -11.11 16.58 -0.30
CA VAL A 111 -11.47 17.35 -1.49
C VAL A 111 -11.17 18.82 -1.24
N THR A 112 -10.51 19.48 -2.19
CA THR A 112 -10.22 20.92 -2.13
C THR A 112 -10.65 21.57 -3.41
N LYS A 113 -11.48 22.60 -3.31
CA LYS A 113 -11.87 23.41 -4.47
C LYS A 113 -10.66 24.23 -4.93
N LEU A 114 -10.30 24.09 -6.20
CA LEU A 114 -9.20 24.84 -6.81
C LEU A 114 -9.71 26.10 -7.52
N ASN A 115 -10.83 25.98 -8.22
CA ASN A 115 -11.48 27.08 -8.92
C ASN A 115 -12.98 26.77 -9.12
N ALA A 116 -13.66 27.48 -10.02
CA ALA A 116 -15.09 27.31 -10.28
C ALA A 116 -15.49 25.85 -10.58
N ASN A 117 -14.66 25.11 -11.32
CA ASN A 117 -15.01 23.81 -11.88
C ASN A 117 -14.06 22.67 -11.46
N ASP A 118 -12.90 23.00 -10.89
CA ASP A 118 -11.88 22.02 -10.55
C ASP A 118 -11.78 21.82 -9.04
N TYR A 119 -11.66 20.55 -8.66
CA TYR A 119 -11.43 20.11 -7.30
C TYR A 119 -10.31 19.07 -7.31
N THR A 120 -9.38 19.14 -6.36
CA THR A 120 -8.51 17.99 -6.09
C THR A 120 -9.30 16.94 -5.32
N THR A 121 -8.97 15.67 -5.54
CA THR A 121 -9.52 14.57 -4.74
C THR A 121 -8.39 13.61 -4.38
N SER A 122 -8.36 13.19 -3.12
CA SER A 122 -7.51 12.11 -2.63
C SER A 122 -8.34 11.16 -1.78
N LEU A 123 -8.01 9.86 -1.84
CA LEU A 123 -8.68 8.81 -1.07
C LEU A 123 -7.61 7.98 -0.35
N SER A 124 -7.62 7.98 0.97
CA SER A 124 -6.72 7.20 1.83
C SER A 124 -7.54 6.34 2.78
N GLY A 125 -7.10 5.10 3.00
CA GLY A 125 -7.80 4.19 3.90
C GLY A 125 -7.42 2.74 3.71
N LEU A 126 -8.25 1.87 4.29
CA LEU A 126 -8.06 0.44 4.37
C LEU A 126 -9.02 -0.29 3.43
N LYS A 127 -8.58 -1.46 2.95
CA LYS A 127 -9.39 -2.32 2.10
C LYS A 127 -9.39 -3.76 2.60
N TYR A 128 -10.56 -4.25 2.96
CA TYR A 128 -10.78 -5.58 3.55
C TYR A 128 -11.42 -6.55 2.54
N LYS A 129 -10.92 -7.79 2.46
CA LYS A 129 -11.45 -8.80 1.53
C LYS A 129 -12.64 -9.53 2.15
N LEU A 130 -13.86 -9.27 1.68
CA LEU A 130 -15.05 -9.98 2.18
C LEU A 130 -15.19 -11.36 1.55
N ALA A 131 -14.98 -11.46 0.24
CA ALA A 131 -15.11 -12.70 -0.51
C ALA A 131 -14.33 -12.67 -1.83
N HIS A 132 -14.20 -13.83 -2.45
CA HIS A 132 -13.78 -13.96 -3.85
C HIS A 132 -14.69 -14.93 -4.59
N LYS A 133 -14.83 -14.76 -5.90
CA LYS A 133 -15.52 -15.69 -6.79
C LYS A 133 -14.45 -16.29 -7.70
N ARG A 134 -14.28 -17.62 -7.64
CA ARG A 134 -13.29 -18.31 -8.50
C ARG A 134 -13.78 -18.28 -9.95
N ALA A 135 -12.85 -18.28 -10.90
CA ALA A 135 -13.17 -18.21 -12.32
C ALA A 135 -14.06 -19.37 -12.82
N ASP A 136 -13.92 -20.55 -12.20
CA ASP A 136 -14.64 -21.78 -12.54
C ASP A 136 -15.92 -21.99 -11.70
N LYS A 137 -16.32 -21.02 -10.88
CA LYS A 137 -17.45 -21.13 -9.95
C LYS A 137 -18.42 -19.98 -10.12
N GLU A 138 -19.70 -20.27 -10.04
CA GLU A 138 -20.74 -19.25 -10.10
C GLU A 138 -21.02 -18.56 -8.76
N THR A 139 -20.61 -19.18 -7.67
CA THR A 139 -20.90 -18.71 -6.30
C THR A 139 -19.69 -18.02 -5.69
N TRP A 140 -19.96 -17.05 -4.80
CA TRP A 140 -18.94 -16.42 -3.96
C TRP A 140 -18.41 -17.41 -2.91
N SER A 141 -17.16 -17.22 -2.49
CA SER A 141 -16.51 -18.02 -1.43
C SER A 141 -17.18 -17.94 -0.06
N ALA A 142 -18.13 -17.01 0.12
CA ALA A 142 -18.91 -16.84 1.34
C ALA A 142 -20.31 -16.34 0.97
N THR A 143 -21.34 -16.79 1.71
CA THR A 143 -22.72 -16.31 1.52
C THR A 143 -22.85 -14.83 1.92
N PRO A 144 -23.86 -14.09 1.43
CA PRO A 144 -24.10 -12.71 1.87
C PRO A 144 -24.25 -12.55 3.38
N LYS A 145 -24.86 -13.52 4.07
CA LYS A 145 -24.99 -13.54 5.53
C LYS A 145 -23.62 -13.65 6.21
N THR A 146 -22.76 -14.54 5.74
CA THR A 146 -21.39 -14.70 6.25
C THR A 146 -20.53 -13.46 5.97
N GLN A 147 -20.62 -12.89 4.77
CA GLN A 147 -19.91 -11.65 4.41
C GLN A 147 -20.29 -10.51 5.36
N ARG A 148 -21.58 -10.35 5.68
CA ARG A 148 -22.08 -9.37 6.64
C ARG A 148 -21.52 -9.61 8.05
N LYS A 149 -21.49 -10.87 8.52
CA LYS A 149 -20.91 -11.21 9.83
C LYS A 149 -19.44 -10.82 9.91
N HIS A 150 -18.66 -11.10 8.87
CA HIS A 150 -17.25 -10.71 8.81
C HIS A 150 -17.09 -9.19 8.77
N LEU A 151 -17.93 -8.49 8.00
CA LEU A 151 -17.92 -7.03 7.95
C LEU A 151 -18.23 -6.41 9.33
N VAL A 152 -19.23 -6.92 10.03
CA VAL A 152 -19.58 -6.43 11.38
C VAL A 152 -18.41 -6.65 12.35
N ALA A 153 -17.75 -7.81 12.30
CA ALA A 153 -16.58 -8.06 13.14
C ALA A 153 -15.45 -7.07 12.84
N PHE A 154 -15.10 -6.89 11.56
CA PHE A 154 -14.12 -5.92 11.13
C PHE A 154 -14.45 -4.48 11.59
N LEU A 155 -15.70 -4.04 11.42
CA LEU A 155 -16.12 -2.71 11.85
C LEU A 155 -16.09 -2.53 13.37
N LYS A 156 -16.42 -3.57 14.14
CA LYS A 156 -16.28 -3.53 15.61
C LYS A 156 -14.83 -3.45 16.05
N ASP A 157 -13.94 -4.18 15.40
CA ASP A 157 -12.51 -4.10 15.66
C ASP A 157 -11.95 -2.71 15.29
N MET A 158 -12.45 -2.09 14.22
CA MET A 158 -12.12 -0.70 13.88
C MET A 158 -12.66 0.30 14.90
N ILE A 159 -13.91 0.14 15.36
CA ILE A 159 -14.46 0.99 16.42
C ILE A 159 -13.59 0.90 17.67
N ALA A 160 -13.27 -0.32 18.10
CA ALA A 160 -12.41 -0.53 19.26
C ALA A 160 -11.02 0.11 19.09
N GLN A 161 -10.46 0.12 17.86
CA GLN A 161 -9.21 0.83 17.57
C GLN A 161 -9.36 2.36 17.59
N LEU A 162 -10.46 2.90 17.08
CA LEU A 162 -10.74 4.35 17.11
C LEU A 162 -11.05 4.86 18.52
N GLU A 163 -11.57 3.98 19.38
CA GLU A 163 -11.85 4.26 20.80
C GLU A 163 -10.61 4.03 21.70
N GLN A 164 -9.51 3.49 21.16
CA GLN A 164 -8.27 3.32 21.93
C GLN A 164 -7.60 4.67 22.19
N GLU A 165 -6.81 4.69 23.26
CA GLU A 165 -5.96 5.82 23.58
C GLU A 165 -4.92 6.01 22.47
N ALA A 166 -4.97 7.17 21.83
CA ALA A 166 -4.00 7.56 20.82
C ALA A 166 -2.70 8.01 21.52
N ILE A 167 -1.56 7.74 20.90
CA ILE A 167 -0.27 8.22 21.39
C ILE A 167 -0.18 9.71 21.07
N PRO A 168 -0.15 10.61 22.07
CA PRO A 168 -0.02 12.03 21.79
C PRO A 168 1.35 12.31 21.19
N LEU A 169 1.38 13.10 20.12
CA LEU A 169 2.61 13.52 19.46
C LEU A 169 2.73 15.04 19.55
N GLU A 170 3.86 15.53 20.08
CA GLU A 170 4.14 16.95 20.13
C GLU A 170 5.64 17.23 19.97
N PHE A 171 6.03 17.89 18.89
CA PHE A 171 7.43 18.24 18.64
C PHE A 171 7.57 19.42 17.67
N ASP A 172 8.73 20.10 17.71
CA ASP A 172 9.07 21.16 16.78
C ASP A 172 10.04 20.67 15.70
N TYR A 173 9.73 20.96 14.44
CA TYR A 173 10.58 20.60 13.31
C TYR A 173 10.57 21.67 12.22
N LYS A 174 11.76 22.16 11.82
CA LYS A 174 11.94 23.24 10.83
C LYS A 174 11.07 24.48 11.11
N GLN A 175 11.09 24.97 12.36
CA GLN A 175 10.33 26.14 12.81
C GLN A 175 8.80 25.98 12.70
N LYS A 176 8.31 24.75 12.55
CA LYS A 176 6.89 24.41 12.61
C LYS A 176 6.65 23.46 13.77
N ARG A 177 5.67 23.79 14.59
CA ARG A 177 5.15 22.91 15.63
C ARG A 177 4.25 21.85 15.02
N TYR A 178 4.44 20.61 15.44
CA TYR A 178 3.58 19.48 15.11
C TYR A 178 2.93 19.00 16.39
N ALA A 179 1.60 18.99 16.41
CA ALA A 179 0.81 18.45 17.49
C ALA A 179 -0.29 17.55 16.92
N GLY A 180 -0.54 16.41 17.55
CA GLY A 180 -1.55 15.48 17.10
C GLY A 180 -1.37 14.13 17.77
N GLU A 181 -1.59 13.07 17.00
CA GLU A 181 -1.68 11.73 17.56
C GLU A 181 -1.24 10.64 16.58
N ALA A 182 -0.77 9.53 17.14
CA ALA A 182 -0.55 8.28 16.44
C ALA A 182 -1.52 7.21 16.97
N LEU A 183 -2.33 6.67 16.07
CA LEU A 183 -3.30 5.62 16.36
C LEU A 183 -2.69 4.25 16.04
N PRO A 184 -2.46 3.37 17.03
CA PRO A 184 -1.84 2.07 16.77
C PRO A 184 -2.73 1.15 15.94
N LEU A 185 -2.17 0.48 14.93
CA LEU A 185 -2.88 -0.55 14.17
C LEU A 185 -2.75 -1.87 14.91
N LYS A 186 -3.83 -2.30 15.57
CA LYS A 186 -3.87 -3.47 16.47
C LYS A 186 -3.27 -4.75 15.89
N ASP A 187 -3.51 -5.01 14.61
CA ASP A 187 -2.99 -6.19 13.90
C ASP A 187 -1.46 -6.15 13.65
N SER A 188 -0.80 -5.04 14.01
CA SER A 188 0.66 -4.87 13.96
C SER A 188 1.32 -4.82 15.34
N CYS A 189 0.54 -5.04 16.41
CA CYS A 189 1.03 -4.93 17.78
C CYS A 189 1.54 -6.27 18.30
N HIS A 190 2.78 -6.27 18.79
CA HIS A 190 3.45 -7.42 19.38
C HIS A 190 3.97 -7.01 20.77
N ASP A 191 3.58 -7.75 21.81
CA ASP A 191 4.00 -7.48 23.20
C ASP A 191 3.75 -6.04 23.69
N GLY A 192 2.66 -5.41 23.22
CA GLY A 192 2.28 -4.05 23.59
C GLY A 192 2.90 -2.95 22.72
N VAL A 193 3.84 -3.28 21.82
CA VAL A 193 4.48 -2.34 20.90
C VAL A 193 3.94 -2.56 19.48
N CYS A 194 3.56 -1.49 18.79
CA CYS A 194 2.96 -1.58 17.46
C CYS A 194 3.92 -1.14 16.36
N ASP A 195 4.05 -1.98 15.32
CA ASP A 195 4.94 -1.71 14.19
C ASP A 195 4.33 -0.79 13.14
N GLU A 196 3.00 -0.63 13.10
CA GLU A 196 2.30 0.26 12.17
C GLU A 196 1.31 1.15 12.93
N LEU A 197 1.36 2.46 12.68
CA LEU A 197 0.47 3.45 13.32
C LEU A 197 -0.04 4.44 12.28
N ASP A 198 -1.29 4.87 12.42
CA ASP A 198 -1.87 5.92 11.58
C ASP A 198 -1.60 7.30 12.19
N ILE A 199 -1.02 8.20 11.39
CA ILE A 199 -0.49 9.49 11.89
C ILE A 199 -1.40 10.64 11.48
N ILE A 200 -1.83 11.39 12.48
CA ILE A 200 -2.58 12.65 12.32
C ILE A 200 -1.77 13.75 13.02
N LEU A 201 -1.32 14.76 12.26
CA LEU A 201 -0.59 15.89 12.82
C LEU A 201 -1.15 17.19 12.29
N ASN A 202 -1.39 18.15 13.17
CA ASN A 202 -1.96 19.46 12.87
C ASN A 202 -3.29 19.36 12.09
N ASN A 203 -4.14 18.40 12.47
CA ASN A 203 -5.41 18.05 11.81
C ASN A 203 -5.27 17.46 10.40
N ASP A 204 -4.06 17.15 9.94
CA ASP A 204 -3.82 16.51 8.65
C ASP A 204 -3.53 15.02 8.83
N HIS A 205 -4.23 14.18 8.06
CA HIS A 205 -3.95 12.75 7.94
C HIS A 205 -2.70 12.53 7.08
N LEU A 206 -1.59 12.14 7.71
CA LEU A 206 -0.31 11.88 7.01
C LEU A 206 -0.20 10.42 6.53
N GLY A 207 -1.04 9.54 7.07
CA GLY A 207 -1.12 8.13 6.76
C GLY A 207 -0.27 7.24 7.67
N ILE A 208 -0.07 6.00 7.24
CA ILE A 208 0.55 4.97 8.07
C ILE A 208 2.07 5.14 8.11
N ILE A 209 2.61 5.26 9.32
CA ILE A 209 4.02 5.05 9.64
C ILE A 209 4.28 3.59 9.98
N ARG A 210 5.44 3.08 9.57
CA ARG A 210 5.84 1.70 9.81
C ARG A 210 7.26 1.62 10.36
N SER A 211 7.44 0.87 11.44
CA SER A 211 8.72 0.45 11.99
C SER A 211 9.28 -0.76 11.23
N SER A 212 10.60 -0.81 11.13
CA SER A 212 11.34 -1.95 10.57
C SER A 212 12.77 -1.95 11.10
N GLU A 213 13.51 -3.04 10.88
CA GLU A 213 14.95 -3.12 11.17
C GLU A 213 15.79 -1.99 10.54
N LYS A 214 15.26 -1.32 9.51
CA LYS A 214 15.93 -0.21 8.80
C LYS A 214 15.45 1.17 9.24
N GLY A 215 14.71 1.25 10.34
CA GLY A 215 14.07 2.46 10.85
C GLY A 215 12.65 2.68 10.32
N TRP A 216 12.12 3.85 10.64
CA TRP A 216 10.74 4.27 10.38
C TRP A 216 10.51 4.72 8.94
N LYS A 217 9.34 4.41 8.38
CA LYS A 217 8.98 4.79 7.00
C LYS A 217 7.52 5.19 6.88
N MET A 218 7.28 6.24 6.11
CA MET A 218 5.95 6.62 5.63
C MET A 218 5.94 6.66 4.11
N LYS A 219 4.81 6.28 3.51
CA LYS A 219 4.71 6.19 2.05
C LYS A 219 4.53 7.54 1.36
N TYR A 220 3.80 8.46 2.01
CA TYR A 220 3.39 9.73 1.41
C TYR A 220 4.17 10.94 1.94
N VAL A 221 4.87 10.79 3.06
CA VAL A 221 5.78 11.79 3.60
C VAL A 221 7.19 11.55 3.06
N LYS A 222 7.70 12.49 2.25
CA LYS A 222 9.02 12.37 1.60
C LYS A 222 10.18 12.83 2.50
N ASP A 223 9.87 13.64 3.52
CA ASP A 223 10.89 14.15 4.44
C ASP A 223 11.21 13.08 5.49
N GLN A 224 12.27 12.31 5.23
CA GLN A 224 12.67 11.20 6.11
C GLN A 224 13.01 11.68 7.52
N LYS A 225 13.58 12.88 7.68
CA LYS A 225 13.91 13.41 9.02
C LYS A 225 12.66 13.69 9.84
N LEU A 226 11.58 14.16 9.20
CA LEU A 226 10.28 14.30 9.87
C LEU A 226 9.73 12.93 10.29
N VAL A 227 9.82 11.93 9.40
CA VAL A 227 9.40 10.56 9.70
C VAL A 227 10.17 9.97 10.88
N ASP A 228 11.49 10.18 10.93
CA ASP A 228 12.34 9.70 12.01
C ASP A 228 12.00 10.39 13.34
N MET A 229 11.70 11.70 13.34
CA MET A 229 11.24 12.43 14.54
C MET A 229 9.91 11.88 15.06
N ILE A 230 8.93 11.65 14.18
CA ILE A 230 7.65 11.04 14.55
C ILE A 230 7.90 9.67 15.20
N GLY A 231 8.76 8.85 14.59
CA GLY A 231 9.12 7.55 15.11
C GLY A 231 9.81 7.60 16.48
N GLN A 232 10.62 8.62 16.75
CA GLN A 232 11.26 8.83 18.06
C GLN A 232 10.23 9.16 19.14
N GLU A 233 9.31 10.08 18.88
CA GLU A 233 8.22 10.42 19.81
C GLU A 233 7.34 9.20 20.13
N ILE A 234 7.05 8.37 19.12
CA ILE A 234 6.31 7.11 19.32
C ILE A 234 7.09 6.15 20.22
N MET A 235 8.40 6.00 20.01
CA MET A 235 9.22 5.13 20.84
C MET A 235 9.29 5.61 22.29
N LEU A 236 9.41 6.92 22.52
CA LEU A 236 9.42 7.51 23.86
C LEU A 236 8.14 7.23 24.65
N TRP A 237 7.01 7.03 23.96
CA TRP A 237 5.76 6.66 24.62
C TRP A 237 5.72 5.20 25.06
N TYR A 238 6.43 4.31 24.35
CA TYR A 238 6.51 2.89 24.69
C TYR A 238 7.58 2.57 25.76
N GLU A 239 8.48 3.51 26.06
CA GLU A 239 9.52 3.42 27.11
C GLU A 239 8.96 3.71 28.51
#